data_AF-A0A839E5S2-F1
#
_entry.id   AF-A0A839E5S2-F1
#
_cell.length_a   1.000
_cell.length_b   1.000
_cell.length_c   1.000
_cell.angle_alpha   90.00
_cell.angle_beta   90.00
_cell.angle_gamma   90.00
#
_symmetry.space_group_name_H-M   'P 1'
#
loop_
_entity.id
_entity.type
_entity.pdbx_description
1 polymer ?
#
loop_
_entity_poly.entity_id
_entity_poly.type
_entity_poly.pdbx_seq_one_letter_code
_entity_poly.pdbx_strand_id
1 'polypeptide(L)'
;MPFITADGRPLEGVPLLYRMGRDFQVTEAFAYRDPRDGSVVTVPAHDVSRPPTLGNSTDFASVPPFLWGLIANYGPQTLPAILHDAMVEDARRAPVAERLPRRRIADDLFRVALIDNGIHLLRARVMWAAVGLESWLRHGGALGRLLFAQVAVGALWLIAATVLAIVDAGGLGPWWLVMLAAPALLAAPWGPAAGLVIAAAYLGALYAPLVLGAFLASHVEGLIALGVWLLTGRRGPRPQAEPTIRWKDEYGPEHAAGAATPPR
;
A
#
# COMPACT_ATOMS: atom_id res chain seq x y z
N MET A 1 -0.53 -24.49 2.97
CA MET A 1 -0.56 -23.06 3.37
C MET A 1 0.62 -22.79 4.29
N PRO A 2 1.37 -21.69 4.08
CA PRO A 2 2.60 -21.40 4.82
C PRO A 2 2.37 -20.73 6.18
N PHE A 3 1.16 -20.19 6.39
CA PHE A 3 0.71 -19.71 7.68
C PHE A 3 0.20 -20.88 8.54
N ILE A 4 0.58 -20.86 9.81
CA ILE A 4 0.27 -21.89 10.80
C ILE A 4 -0.32 -21.24 12.05
N THR A 5 -1.17 -21.98 12.74
CA THR A 5 -1.63 -21.65 14.10
C THR A 5 -0.46 -21.68 15.09
N ALA A 6 -0.66 -21.13 16.29
CA ALA A 6 0.32 -21.24 17.38
C ALA A 6 0.71 -22.69 17.71
N ASP A 7 -0.20 -23.65 17.51
CA ASP A 7 0.03 -25.10 17.72
C ASP A 7 0.72 -25.79 16.52
N GLY A 8 1.07 -25.04 15.47
CA GLY A 8 1.76 -25.56 14.28
C GLY A 8 0.87 -26.23 13.22
N ARG A 9 -0.46 -26.22 13.39
CA ARG A 9 -1.40 -26.69 12.36
C ARG A 9 -1.55 -25.65 11.24
N PRO A 10 -1.87 -26.06 10.00
CA PRO A 10 -2.19 -25.12 8.92
C PRO A 10 -3.28 -24.12 9.35
N LEU A 11 -3.08 -22.85 9.05
CA LEU A 11 -4.06 -21.80 9.36
C LEU A 11 -5.18 -21.81 8.32
N GLU A 12 -6.41 -22.06 8.75
CA GLU A 12 -7.59 -22.06 7.86
C GLU A 12 -8.29 -20.70 7.79
N GLY A 13 -8.11 -19.87 8.81
CA GLY A 13 -8.64 -18.52 8.90
C GLY A 13 -8.00 -17.75 10.05
N VAL A 14 -8.11 -16.42 10.02
CA VAL A 14 -7.65 -15.56 11.11
C VAL A 14 -8.85 -14.81 11.70
N PRO A 15 -9.17 -15.01 12.99
CA PRO A 15 -10.30 -14.32 13.62
C PRO A 15 -9.92 -12.86 13.87
N LEU A 16 -10.67 -11.96 13.23
CA LEU A 16 -10.47 -10.52 13.25
C LEU A 16 -11.66 -9.83 13.91
N LEU A 17 -11.35 -8.91 14.82
CA LEU A 17 -12.31 -8.06 15.47
C LEU A 17 -12.31 -6.68 14.81
N TYR A 18 -13.40 -6.35 14.12
CA TYR A 18 -13.58 -5.04 13.50
C TYR A 18 -13.89 -3.98 14.56
N ARG A 19 -13.18 -2.85 14.53
CA ARG A 19 -13.32 -1.75 15.49
C ARG A 19 -13.85 -0.45 14.87
N MET A 20 -14.59 -0.56 13.76
CA MET A 20 -15.06 0.56 12.93
C MET A 20 -13.92 1.28 12.18
N GLY A 21 -14.25 1.93 11.08
CA GLY A 21 -13.25 2.59 10.22
C GLY A 21 -12.40 1.58 9.46
N ARG A 22 -11.07 1.70 9.60
CA ARG A 22 -10.06 0.85 8.93
C ARG A 22 -9.35 -0.11 9.89
N ASP A 23 -9.72 -0.10 11.17
CA ASP A 23 -8.98 -0.80 12.21
C ASP A 23 -9.56 -2.19 12.51
N PHE A 24 -8.66 -3.17 12.50
CA PHE A 24 -8.94 -4.54 12.89
C PHE A 24 -7.99 -4.99 13.99
N GLN A 25 -8.46 -5.90 14.84
CA GLN A 25 -7.63 -6.55 15.85
C GLN A 25 -7.62 -8.06 15.60
N VAL A 26 -6.45 -8.59 15.26
CA VAL A 26 -6.15 -10.03 15.34
C VAL A 26 -6.42 -10.55 16.75
N THR A 27 -7.31 -11.51 16.89
CA THR A 27 -7.74 -12.03 18.20
C THR A 27 -6.96 -13.25 18.65
N GLU A 28 -6.33 -13.98 17.72
CA GLU A 28 -5.53 -15.17 17.98
C GLU A 28 -4.17 -15.07 17.31
N ALA A 29 -3.13 -15.49 18.02
CA ALA A 29 -1.77 -15.51 17.48
C ALA A 29 -1.61 -16.59 16.41
N PHE A 30 -0.83 -16.29 15.39
CA PHE A 30 -0.46 -17.24 14.34
C PHE A 30 1.00 -17.03 13.95
N ALA A 31 1.55 -17.89 13.12
CA ALA A 31 2.92 -17.77 12.65
C ALA A 31 3.03 -18.00 11.14
N TYR A 32 4.11 -17.48 10.57
CA TYR A 32 4.50 -17.69 9.19
C TYR A 32 5.82 -18.46 9.15
N ARG A 33 5.88 -19.54 8.36
CA ARG A 33 7.12 -20.28 8.10
C ARG A 33 7.70 -19.83 6.76
N ASP A 34 8.88 -19.22 6.79
CA ASP A 34 9.56 -18.79 5.58
C ASP A 34 9.99 -20.00 4.73
N PRO A 35 9.54 -20.12 3.46
CA PRO A 35 9.89 -21.24 2.61
C PRO A 35 11.37 -21.26 2.21
N ARG A 36 12.12 -20.18 2.40
CA ARG A 36 13.52 -20.06 1.97
C ARG A 36 14.49 -20.75 2.93
N ASP A 37 14.25 -20.64 4.23
CA ASP A 37 15.15 -21.12 5.29
C ASP A 37 14.43 -21.86 6.42
N GLY A 38 13.10 -21.95 6.38
CA GLY A 38 12.29 -22.63 7.39
C GLY A 38 12.12 -21.86 8.70
N SER A 39 12.64 -20.63 8.78
CA SER A 39 12.47 -19.75 9.94
C SER A 39 10.99 -19.46 10.20
N VAL A 40 10.64 -19.26 11.47
CA VAL A 40 9.25 -19.03 11.88
C VAL A 40 9.14 -17.65 12.51
N VAL A 41 8.23 -16.83 11.99
CA VAL A 41 7.89 -15.51 12.53
C VAL A 41 6.49 -15.56 13.12
N THR A 42 6.39 -15.29 14.41
CA THR A 42 5.11 -15.27 15.14
C THR A 42 4.49 -13.89 15.10
N VAL A 43 3.20 -13.84 14.77
CA VAL A 43 2.34 -12.67 14.87
C VAL A 43 1.53 -12.78 16.17
N PRO A 44 1.73 -11.87 17.14
CA PRO A 44 1.00 -11.91 18.40
C PRO A 44 -0.47 -11.53 18.20
N ALA A 45 -1.33 -12.06 19.06
CA ALA A 45 -2.70 -11.53 19.21
C ALA A 45 -2.66 -10.10 19.76
N HIS A 46 -3.60 -9.27 19.31
CA HIS A 46 -3.81 -7.95 19.91
C HIS A 46 -4.57 -8.08 21.23
N ASP A 47 -4.40 -7.08 22.08
CA ASP A 47 -5.19 -6.97 23.30
C ASP A 47 -6.54 -6.31 22.98
N VAL A 48 -7.56 -7.15 22.84
CA VAL A 48 -8.92 -6.72 22.49
C VAL A 48 -9.61 -5.93 23.61
N SER A 49 -9.09 -5.96 24.84
CA SER A 49 -9.61 -5.16 25.94
C SER A 49 -9.22 -3.68 25.82
N ARG A 50 -8.18 -3.39 25.03
CA ARG A 50 -7.69 -2.05 24.74
C ARG A 50 -8.21 -1.55 23.39
N PRO A 51 -8.39 -0.22 23.23
CA PRO A 51 -8.80 0.37 21.96
C PRO A 51 -7.80 0.05 20.83
N PRO A 52 -8.25 0.10 19.55
CA PRO A 52 -7.37 -0.04 18.40
C PRO A 52 -6.47 1.20 18.30
N THR A 53 -5.29 1.12 18.91
CA THR A 53 -4.26 2.14 18.81
C THR A 53 -3.06 1.60 18.06
N LEU A 54 -2.15 2.48 17.73
CA LEU A 54 -0.88 2.14 17.11
C LEU A 54 -0.16 1.00 17.86
N GLY A 55 0.08 -0.13 17.16
CA GLY A 55 0.68 -1.35 17.73
C GLY A 55 -0.29 -2.27 18.47
N ASN A 56 -1.59 -1.97 18.45
CA ASN A 56 -2.70 -2.80 18.94
C ASN A 56 -3.85 -2.88 17.89
N SER A 57 -3.53 -2.63 16.62
CA SER A 57 -4.42 -2.77 15.47
C SER A 57 -3.62 -3.06 14.20
N THR A 58 -4.31 -3.59 13.18
CA THR A 58 -3.85 -3.76 11.80
C THR A 58 -4.87 -3.13 10.87
N ASP A 59 -4.37 -2.51 9.79
CA ASP A 59 -5.19 -1.93 8.72
C ASP A 59 -4.97 -2.64 7.38
N PHE A 60 -4.41 -3.86 7.44
CA PHE A 60 -4.06 -4.73 6.31
C PHE A 60 -3.08 -4.08 5.33
N ALA A 61 -2.03 -3.46 5.89
CA ALA A 61 -1.05 -2.66 5.18
C ALA A 61 -1.74 -1.55 4.39
N SER A 62 -2.00 -0.42 5.04
CA SER A 62 -2.55 0.82 4.47
C SER A 62 -2.27 1.02 2.97
N VAL A 63 -3.19 0.55 2.11
CA VAL A 63 -3.10 0.78 0.66
C VAL A 63 -3.45 2.24 0.40
N PRO A 64 -2.63 3.00 -0.35
CA PRO A 64 -2.96 4.36 -0.74
C PRO A 64 -4.30 4.44 -1.49
N PRO A 65 -5.13 5.48 -1.25
CA PRO A 65 -6.47 5.58 -1.83
C PRO A 65 -6.55 5.40 -3.35
N PHE A 66 -5.56 5.92 -4.08
CA PHE A 66 -5.50 5.82 -5.54
C PHE A 66 -5.27 4.38 -6.06
N LEU A 67 -4.93 3.43 -5.18
CA LEU A 67 -4.77 2.01 -5.51
C LEU A 67 -5.97 1.14 -5.09
N TRP A 68 -6.98 1.70 -4.42
CA TRP A 68 -8.16 0.92 -3.96
C TRP A 68 -9.01 0.35 -5.09
N GLY A 69 -8.97 0.96 -6.29
CA GLY A 69 -9.59 0.37 -7.49
C GLY A 69 -8.79 -0.78 -8.11
N LEU A 70 -7.50 -0.93 -7.75
CA LEU A 70 -6.60 -1.92 -8.33
C LEU A 70 -6.35 -3.10 -7.38
N ILE A 71 -6.43 -2.87 -6.06
CA ILE A 71 -6.13 -3.84 -5.02
C ILE A 71 -7.36 -3.99 -4.12
N ALA A 72 -8.02 -5.15 -4.17
CA ALA A 72 -9.09 -5.48 -3.22
C ALA A 72 -8.60 -5.34 -1.76
N ASN A 73 -9.44 -4.82 -0.87
CA ASN A 73 -9.10 -4.60 0.54
C ASN A 73 -8.86 -5.90 1.31
N TYR A 74 -9.38 -7.02 0.82
CA TYR A 74 -9.25 -8.35 1.44
C TYR A 74 -8.94 -9.39 0.36
N GLY A 75 -8.32 -10.49 0.77
CA GLY A 75 -7.93 -11.58 -0.12
C GLY A 75 -6.63 -12.27 0.32
N PRO A 76 -5.90 -12.92 -0.61
CA PRO A 76 -4.66 -13.63 -0.26
C PRO A 76 -3.53 -12.70 0.25
N GLN A 77 -3.64 -11.39 0.08
CA GLN A 77 -2.69 -10.42 0.65
C GLN A 77 -2.90 -10.14 2.15
N THR A 78 -4.02 -10.55 2.74
CA THR A 78 -4.41 -10.17 4.12
C THR A 78 -3.42 -10.72 5.16
N LEU A 79 -3.13 -12.03 5.14
CA LEU A 79 -2.21 -12.64 6.10
C LEU A 79 -0.77 -12.09 5.99
N PRO A 80 -0.19 -11.95 4.78
CA PRO A 80 1.08 -11.25 4.59
C PRO A 80 1.08 -9.81 5.13
N ALA A 81 -0.02 -9.08 4.96
CA ALA A 81 -0.13 -7.71 5.43
C ALA A 81 -0.14 -7.63 6.96
N ILE A 82 -0.91 -8.49 7.63
CA ILE A 82 -0.90 -8.57 9.11
C ILE A 82 0.50 -8.92 9.63
N LEU A 83 1.18 -9.88 8.99
CA LEU A 83 2.56 -10.24 9.32
C LEU A 83 3.49 -9.02 9.18
N HIS A 84 3.39 -8.28 8.08
CA HIS A 84 4.17 -7.07 7.83
C HIS A 84 3.91 -6.00 8.89
N ASP A 85 2.65 -5.72 9.22
CA ASP A 85 2.26 -4.73 10.23
C ASP A 85 2.89 -5.05 11.60
N ALA A 86 2.85 -6.33 12.02
CA ALA A 86 3.46 -6.77 13.27
C ALA A 86 5.00 -6.56 13.27
N MET A 87 5.67 -6.93 12.18
CA MET A 87 7.12 -6.72 12.06
C MET A 87 7.50 -5.24 11.97
N VAL A 88 6.66 -4.42 11.34
CA VAL A 88 6.83 -2.96 11.26
C VAL A 88 6.71 -2.34 12.64
N GLU A 89 5.75 -2.78 13.44
CA GLU A 89 5.58 -2.35 14.82
C GLU A 89 6.82 -2.68 15.66
N ASP A 90 7.34 -3.91 15.54
CA ASP A 90 8.56 -4.33 16.23
C ASP A 90 9.80 -3.53 15.76
N ALA A 91 9.89 -3.23 14.46
CA ALA A 91 10.93 -2.36 13.93
C ALA A 91 10.81 -0.93 14.48
N ARG A 92 9.60 -0.41 14.72
CA ARG A 92 9.41 0.94 15.28
C ARG A 92 9.88 1.03 16.73
N ARG A 93 9.66 -0.02 17.52
CA ARG A 93 10.11 -0.11 18.92
C ARG A 93 11.63 -0.22 19.06
N ALA A 94 12.32 -0.62 17.99
CA ALA A 94 13.78 -0.72 17.97
C ALA A 94 14.47 0.66 18.01
N PRO A 95 15.75 0.71 18.43
CA PRO A 95 16.59 1.90 18.33
C PRO A 95 16.63 2.47 16.91
N VAL A 96 16.74 3.80 16.78
CA VAL A 96 16.65 4.51 15.48
C VAL A 96 17.58 3.92 14.41
N ALA A 97 18.82 3.57 14.79
CA ALA A 97 19.82 2.99 13.89
C ALA A 97 19.41 1.62 13.31
N GLU A 98 18.56 0.87 14.00
CA GLU A 98 18.12 -0.47 13.60
C GLU A 98 16.80 -0.47 12.83
N ARG A 99 16.05 0.65 12.83
CA ARG A 99 14.71 0.71 12.24
C ARG A 99 14.71 0.40 10.76
N LEU A 100 15.58 1.05 9.98
CA LEU A 100 15.64 0.83 8.52
C LEU A 100 16.10 -0.60 8.17
N PRO A 101 17.18 -1.16 8.77
CA PRO A 101 17.53 -2.57 8.58
C PRO A 101 16.38 -3.54 8.89
N ARG A 102 15.71 -3.39 10.05
CA ARG A 102 14.58 -4.24 10.44
C ARG A 102 13.38 -4.10 9.49
N ARG A 103 13.06 -2.87 9.10
CA ARG A 103 12.01 -2.60 8.11
C ARG A 103 12.30 -3.29 6.78
N ARG A 104 13.55 -3.28 6.31
CA ARG A 104 13.92 -3.95 5.06
C ARG A 104 13.73 -5.48 5.13
N ILE A 105 14.01 -6.08 6.29
CA ILE A 105 13.73 -7.51 6.52
C ILE A 105 12.22 -7.76 6.47
N ALA A 106 11.43 -6.91 7.13
CA ALA A 106 9.97 -6.99 7.09
C ALA A 106 9.41 -6.85 5.66
N ASP A 107 9.89 -5.85 4.90
CA ASP A 107 9.46 -5.59 3.53
C ASP A 107 9.80 -6.79 2.62
N ASP A 108 11.01 -7.37 2.74
CA ASP A 108 11.40 -8.54 1.95
C ASP A 108 10.59 -9.79 2.32
N LEU A 109 10.40 -10.06 3.62
CA LEU A 109 9.57 -11.18 4.07
C LEU A 109 8.12 -11.03 3.61
N PHE A 110 7.59 -9.81 3.65
CA PHE A 110 6.26 -9.49 3.13
C PHE A 110 6.12 -9.85 1.65
N ARG A 111 7.09 -9.49 0.80
CA ARG A 111 7.10 -9.88 -0.62
C ARG A 111 7.08 -11.38 -0.80
N VAL A 112 7.88 -12.10 -0.01
CA VAL A 112 7.96 -13.57 -0.06
C VAL A 112 6.63 -14.18 0.37
N ALA A 113 6.07 -13.73 1.49
CA ALA A 113 4.78 -14.19 2.00
C ALA A 113 3.63 -13.90 1.03
N LEU A 114 3.64 -12.77 0.31
CA LEU A 114 2.67 -12.50 -0.76
C LEU A 114 2.73 -13.57 -1.86
N ILE A 115 3.93 -13.85 -2.38
CA ILE A 115 4.13 -14.83 -3.45
C ILE A 115 3.71 -16.23 -2.99
N ASP A 116 4.13 -16.60 -1.78
CA ASP A 116 3.84 -17.91 -1.19
C ASP A 116 2.34 -18.08 -0.88
N ASN A 117 1.64 -16.98 -0.59
CA ASN A 117 0.18 -16.97 -0.46
C ASN A 117 -0.57 -16.79 -1.80
N GLY A 118 0.11 -17.02 -2.93
CA GLY A 118 -0.51 -17.07 -4.26
C GLY A 118 -0.70 -15.71 -4.95
N ILE A 119 -0.15 -14.62 -4.42
CA ILE A 119 -0.16 -13.33 -5.11
C ILE A 119 0.84 -13.35 -6.26
N HIS A 120 0.40 -12.95 -7.45
CA HIS A 120 1.25 -12.87 -8.64
C HIS A 120 2.50 -11.99 -8.39
N LEU A 121 3.64 -12.43 -8.95
CA LEU A 121 4.96 -11.83 -8.75
C LEU A 121 4.99 -10.32 -9.00
N LEU A 122 4.36 -9.84 -10.07
CA LEU A 122 4.31 -8.39 -10.37
C LEU A 122 3.60 -7.61 -9.26
N ARG A 123 2.47 -8.13 -8.76
CA ARG A 123 1.69 -7.45 -7.71
C ARG A 123 2.45 -7.46 -6.39
N ALA A 124 3.04 -8.59 -6.01
CA ALA A 124 3.92 -8.67 -4.85
C ALA A 124 5.12 -7.70 -4.96
N ARG A 125 5.69 -7.53 -6.16
CA ARG A 125 6.79 -6.60 -6.42
C ARG A 125 6.38 -5.14 -6.31
N VAL A 126 5.19 -4.77 -6.80
CA VAL A 126 4.62 -3.42 -6.64
C VAL A 126 4.40 -3.10 -5.17
N MET A 127 3.75 -4.00 -4.43
CA MET A 127 3.49 -3.81 -3.00
C MET A 127 4.79 -3.69 -2.22
N TRP A 128 5.77 -4.55 -2.49
CA TRP A 128 7.12 -4.49 -1.92
C TRP A 128 7.84 -3.17 -2.22
N ALA A 129 7.80 -2.71 -3.46
CA ALA A 129 8.45 -1.45 -3.85
C ALA A 129 7.82 -0.26 -3.12
N ALA A 130 6.50 -0.25 -2.97
CA ALA A 130 5.78 0.80 -2.25
C ALA A 130 6.19 0.87 -0.77
N VAL A 131 6.10 -0.25 -0.03
CA VAL A 131 6.47 -0.27 1.40
C VAL A 131 7.97 -0.03 1.62
N GLY A 132 8.82 -0.48 0.69
CA GLY A 132 10.25 -0.25 0.70
C GLY A 132 10.61 1.23 0.51
N LEU A 133 9.97 1.92 -0.45
CA LEU A 133 10.15 3.37 -0.62
C LEU A 133 9.69 4.14 0.61
N GLU A 134 8.54 3.79 1.17
CA GLU A 134 8.03 4.40 2.39
C GLU A 134 9.00 4.21 3.57
N SER A 135 9.53 2.99 3.73
CA SER A 135 10.52 2.65 4.73
C SER A 135 11.75 3.57 4.67
N TRP A 136 12.30 3.77 3.46
CA TRP A 136 13.43 4.67 3.22
C TRP A 136 13.08 6.15 3.46
N LEU A 137 11.91 6.61 3.03
CA LEU A 137 11.47 7.99 3.26
C LEU A 137 11.32 8.29 4.76
N ARG A 138 10.78 7.35 5.54
CA ARG A 138 10.55 7.54 6.98
C ARG A 138 11.82 7.39 7.82
N HIS A 139 12.72 6.48 7.46
CA HIS A 139 13.84 6.09 8.33
C HIS A 139 15.23 6.37 7.73
N GLY A 140 15.33 6.66 6.43
CA GLY A 140 16.60 6.87 5.73
C GLY A 140 17.12 8.31 5.71
N GLY A 141 16.39 9.26 6.29
CA GLY A 141 16.80 10.67 6.38
C GLY A 141 17.12 11.30 5.02
N ALA A 142 18.29 11.94 4.89
CA ALA A 142 18.72 12.55 3.63
C ALA A 142 18.93 11.53 2.51
N LEU A 143 19.47 10.34 2.82
CA LEU A 143 19.66 9.27 1.84
C LEU A 143 18.31 8.72 1.36
N GLY A 144 17.32 8.62 2.24
CA GLY A 144 15.95 8.25 1.85
C GLY A 144 15.33 9.20 0.84
N ARG A 145 15.51 10.51 1.03
CA ARG A 145 15.06 11.55 0.07
C ARG A 145 15.81 11.47 -1.25
N LEU A 146 17.13 11.25 -1.22
CA LEU A 146 17.94 11.07 -2.42
C LEU A 146 17.52 9.82 -3.21
N LEU A 147 17.26 8.71 -2.52
CA LEU A 147 16.76 7.47 -3.13
C LEU A 147 15.43 7.73 -3.84
N PHE A 148 14.49 8.38 -3.15
CA PHE A 148 13.19 8.71 -3.72
C PHE A 148 13.31 9.64 -4.94
N ALA A 149 14.15 10.68 -4.85
CA ALA A 149 14.42 11.57 -5.97
C ALA A 149 15.00 10.82 -7.18
N GLN A 150 15.96 9.92 -6.96
CA GLN A 150 16.52 9.09 -8.02
C GLN A 150 15.47 8.17 -8.65
N VAL A 151 14.59 7.57 -7.85
CA VAL A 151 13.48 6.73 -8.35
C VAL A 151 12.52 7.57 -9.20
N ALA A 152 12.14 8.76 -8.76
CA ALA A 152 11.26 9.65 -9.49
C ALA A 152 11.89 10.11 -10.83
N VAL A 153 13.15 10.57 -10.79
CA VAL A 153 13.90 10.95 -11.99
C VAL A 153 14.08 9.77 -12.93
N GLY A 154 14.39 8.58 -12.41
CA GLY A 154 14.53 7.35 -13.19
C GLY A 154 13.22 6.94 -13.87
N ALA A 155 12.09 7.04 -13.18
CA ALA A 155 10.78 6.75 -13.74
C ALA A 155 10.42 7.74 -14.87
N LEU A 156 10.61 9.05 -14.64
CA LEU A 156 10.37 10.08 -15.66
C LEU A 156 11.30 9.90 -16.87
N TRP A 157 12.56 9.54 -16.64
CA TRP A 157 13.52 9.23 -17.69
C TRP A 157 13.07 8.06 -18.54
N LEU A 158 12.60 6.96 -17.93
CA LEU A 158 12.09 5.80 -18.66
C LEU A 158 10.88 6.17 -19.53
N ILE A 159 9.94 6.94 -18.98
CA ILE A 159 8.77 7.44 -19.75
C ILE A 159 9.24 8.27 -20.94
N ALA A 160 10.15 9.23 -20.73
CA ALA A 160 10.67 10.07 -21.79
C ALA A 160 11.42 9.25 -22.86
N ALA A 161 12.27 8.30 -22.45
CA ALA A 161 12.99 7.41 -23.35
C ALA A 161 12.02 6.56 -24.21
N THR A 162 10.97 6.02 -23.60
CA THR A 162 9.92 5.27 -24.32
C THR A 162 9.18 6.16 -25.32
N VAL A 163 8.80 7.38 -24.95
CA VAL A 163 8.13 8.32 -25.86
C VAL A 163 9.04 8.68 -27.03
N LEU A 164 10.28 9.08 -26.77
CA LEU A 164 11.27 9.41 -27.81
C LEU A 164 11.51 8.26 -28.78
N ALA A 165 11.53 7.01 -28.28
CA ALA A 165 11.65 5.82 -29.11
C ALA A 165 10.41 5.60 -29.99
N ILE A 166 9.20 5.88 -29.49
CA ILE A 166 7.95 5.73 -30.25
C ILE A 166 7.83 6.80 -31.35
N VAL A 167 8.16 8.06 -31.05
CA VAL A 167 7.97 9.18 -31.98
C VAL A 167 9.15 9.38 -32.93
N ASP A 168 10.18 8.53 -32.85
CA ASP A 168 11.46 8.63 -33.56
C ASP A 168 12.09 10.04 -33.51
N ALA A 169 11.79 10.82 -32.46
CA ALA A 169 12.07 12.25 -32.39
C ALA A 169 13.53 12.60 -32.09
N GLY A 170 14.48 11.74 -32.49
CA GLY A 170 15.90 11.98 -32.27
C GLY A 170 16.85 11.11 -33.09
N GLY A 171 16.36 10.31 -34.04
CA GLY A 171 17.22 9.39 -34.82
C GLY A 171 18.08 8.49 -33.93
N LEU A 172 17.56 8.14 -32.74
CA LEU A 172 18.33 7.53 -31.65
C LEU A 172 18.83 6.12 -32.00
N GLY A 173 18.34 5.51 -33.09
CA GLY A 173 18.75 4.17 -33.50
C GLY A 173 18.61 3.19 -32.34
N PRO A 174 19.59 2.30 -32.07
CA PRO A 174 19.51 1.36 -30.95
C PRO A 174 19.81 1.99 -29.58
N TRP A 175 20.18 3.28 -29.49
CA TRP A 175 20.62 3.90 -28.23
C TRP A 175 19.51 4.03 -27.18
N TRP A 176 18.24 3.96 -27.56
CA TRP A 176 17.12 3.91 -26.60
C TRP A 176 17.24 2.71 -25.64
N LEU A 177 17.86 1.60 -26.06
CA LEU A 177 18.12 0.44 -25.19
C LEU A 177 19.06 0.80 -24.04
N VAL A 178 20.09 1.61 -24.32
CA VAL A 178 21.03 2.10 -23.30
C VAL A 178 20.32 3.07 -22.36
N MET A 179 19.46 3.94 -22.90
CA MET A 179 18.64 4.85 -22.09
C MET A 179 17.70 4.08 -21.16
N LEU A 180 17.11 2.97 -21.63
CA LEU A 180 16.29 2.10 -20.80
C LEU A 180 17.10 1.39 -19.71
N ALA A 181 18.37 1.07 -19.92
CA ALA A 181 19.23 0.43 -18.91
C ALA A 181 19.78 1.42 -17.87
N ALA A 182 19.82 2.72 -18.20
CA ALA A 182 20.50 3.73 -17.37
C ALA A 182 20.02 3.78 -15.90
N PRO A 183 18.71 3.78 -15.58
CA PRO A 183 18.27 3.77 -14.17
C PRO A 183 18.75 2.53 -13.39
N ALA A 184 18.88 1.39 -14.06
CA ALA A 184 19.38 0.17 -13.42
C ALA A 184 20.88 0.23 -13.14
N LEU A 185 21.67 0.78 -14.06
CA LEU A 185 23.10 1.00 -13.85
C LEU A 185 23.35 2.00 -12.72
N LEU A 186 22.60 3.10 -12.71
CA LEU A 186 22.69 4.13 -11.67
C LEU A 186 22.17 3.65 -10.29
N ALA A 187 21.49 2.51 -10.23
CA ALA A 187 21.06 1.91 -8.96
C ALA A 187 22.22 1.19 -8.23
N ALA A 188 23.33 0.87 -8.91
CA ALA A 188 24.43 0.08 -8.35
C ALA A 188 25.02 0.64 -7.04
N PRO A 189 25.23 1.96 -6.86
CA PRO A 189 25.76 2.52 -5.61
C PRO A 189 24.88 2.28 -4.37
N TRP A 190 23.60 1.93 -4.55
CA TRP A 190 22.68 1.61 -3.44
C TRP A 190 22.90 0.22 -2.85
N GLY A 191 23.79 -0.59 -3.45
CA GLY A 191 24.18 -1.91 -2.94
C GLY A 191 22.96 -2.79 -2.66
N PRO A 192 22.73 -3.22 -1.40
CA PRO A 192 21.58 -4.05 -1.07
C PRO A 192 20.20 -3.42 -1.38
N ALA A 193 20.10 -2.11 -1.59
CA ALA A 193 18.86 -1.44 -1.98
C ALA A 193 18.72 -1.22 -3.50
N ALA A 194 19.71 -1.60 -4.31
CA ALA A 194 19.67 -1.44 -5.76
C ALA A 194 18.42 -2.10 -6.37
N GLY A 195 18.06 -3.31 -5.91
CA GLY A 195 16.86 -4.00 -6.38
C GLY A 195 15.55 -3.25 -6.12
N LEU A 196 15.49 -2.45 -5.05
CA LEU A 196 14.35 -1.60 -4.73
C LEU A 196 14.30 -0.41 -5.69
N VAL A 197 15.43 0.28 -5.89
CA VAL A 197 15.52 1.42 -6.80
C VAL A 197 15.16 1.02 -8.23
N ILE A 198 15.67 -0.12 -8.70
CA ILE A 198 15.33 -0.68 -10.00
C ILE A 198 13.84 -0.97 -10.07
N ALA A 199 13.30 -1.80 -9.17
CA ALA A 199 11.89 -2.17 -9.25
C ALA A 199 10.97 -0.93 -9.18
N ALA A 200 11.25 0.00 -8.26
CA ALA A 200 10.45 1.20 -8.09
C ALA A 200 10.50 2.13 -9.30
N ALA A 201 11.66 2.32 -9.95
CA ALA A 201 11.77 3.17 -11.13
C ALA A 201 11.00 2.60 -12.33
N TYR A 202 11.15 1.30 -12.62
CA TYR A 202 10.48 0.67 -13.77
C TYR A 202 8.99 0.47 -13.54
N LEU A 203 8.58 0.05 -12.33
CA LEU A 203 7.16 -0.04 -11.98
C LEU A 203 6.54 1.35 -11.92
N GLY A 204 7.26 2.35 -11.41
CA GLY A 204 6.85 3.75 -11.45
C GLY A 204 6.61 4.22 -12.88
N ALA A 205 7.54 3.97 -13.80
CA ALA A 205 7.37 4.31 -15.22
C ALA A 205 6.18 3.59 -15.86
N LEU A 206 5.98 2.31 -15.55
CA LEU A 206 4.87 1.51 -16.07
C LEU A 206 3.50 2.00 -15.57
N TYR A 207 3.37 2.25 -14.27
CA TYR A 207 2.09 2.60 -13.65
C TYR A 207 1.80 4.10 -13.62
N ALA A 208 2.79 4.99 -13.74
CA ALA A 208 2.57 6.44 -13.65
C ALA A 208 1.57 6.97 -14.69
N PRO A 209 1.60 6.57 -15.99
CA PRO A 209 0.59 7.00 -16.95
C PRO A 209 -0.82 6.53 -16.56
N LEU A 210 -0.94 5.31 -16.02
CA LEU A 210 -2.22 4.74 -15.58
C LEU A 210 -2.77 5.48 -14.35
N VAL A 211 -1.91 5.74 -13.36
CA VAL A 211 -2.25 6.50 -12.15
C VAL A 211 -2.62 7.93 -12.52
N LEU A 212 -1.90 8.58 -13.42
CA LEU A 212 -2.23 9.92 -13.91
C LEU A 212 -3.58 9.94 -14.60
N GLY A 213 -3.85 8.96 -15.49
CA GLY A 213 -5.16 8.82 -16.13
C GLY A 213 -6.30 8.64 -15.13
N ALA A 214 -6.13 7.75 -14.16
CA ALA A 214 -7.11 7.50 -13.10
C ALA A 214 -7.33 8.75 -12.22
N PHE A 215 -6.26 9.45 -11.86
CA PHE A 215 -6.31 10.69 -11.09
C PHE A 215 -7.10 11.77 -11.84
N LEU A 216 -6.82 11.97 -13.13
CA LEU A 216 -7.56 12.93 -13.96
C LEU A 216 -9.03 12.56 -14.08
N ALA A 217 -9.35 11.28 -14.33
CA ALA A 217 -10.73 10.81 -14.40
C ALA A 217 -11.49 11.03 -13.08
N SER A 218 -10.86 10.76 -11.93
CA SER A 218 -11.45 11.02 -10.61
C SER A 218 -11.70 12.52 -10.36
N HIS A 219 -10.83 13.41 -10.84
CA HIS A 219 -11.07 14.86 -10.72
C HIS A 219 -12.24 15.32 -11.58
N VAL A 220 -12.38 14.78 -12.80
CA VAL A 220 -13.53 15.07 -13.66
C VAL A 220 -14.82 14.61 -13.01
N GLU A 221 -14.85 13.39 -12.46
CA GLU A 221 -16.01 12.88 -11.72
C GLU A 221 -16.35 13.76 -10.50
N GLY A 222 -15.35 14.14 -9.70
CA GLY A 222 -15.55 15.01 -8.55
C GLY A 222 -16.12 16.39 -8.92
N LEU A 223 -15.72 16.95 -10.06
CA LEU A 223 -16.29 18.20 -10.60
C LEU A 223 -17.75 18.02 -11.03
N ILE A 224 -18.09 16.89 -11.67
CA ILE A 224 -19.47 16.57 -12.03
C ILE A 224 -20.32 16.41 -10.75
N ALA A 225 -19.84 15.64 -9.77
CA ALA A 225 -20.53 15.43 -8.50
C ALA A 225 -20.74 16.75 -7.74
N LEU A 226 -19.74 17.65 -7.74
CA LEU A 226 -19.87 18.98 -7.16
C LEU A 226 -20.92 19.82 -7.89
N GLY A 227 -20.94 19.78 -9.23
CA GLY A 227 -21.97 20.46 -10.02
C GLY A 227 -23.38 19.95 -9.70
N VAL A 228 -23.57 18.64 -9.64
CA VAL A 228 -24.85 18.02 -9.28
C VAL A 228 -25.27 18.40 -7.86
N TRP A 229 -24.34 18.37 -6.89
CA TRP A 229 -24.62 18.75 -5.51
C TRP A 229 -25.05 20.22 -5.40
N LEU A 230 -24.36 21.14 -6.09
CA LEU A 230 -24.72 22.56 -6.15
C LEU A 230 -26.09 22.79 -6.81
N LEU A 231 -26.41 22.06 -7.88
CA LEU A 231 -27.66 22.19 -8.62
C LEU A 231 -28.86 21.59 -7.87
N THR A 232 -28.66 20.48 -7.15
CA THR A 232 -29.75 19.77 -6.47
C THR A 232 -30.02 20.29 -5.06
N GLY A 233 -29.10 21.05 -4.46
CA GLY A 233 -29.28 21.63 -3.13
C GLY A 233 -29.49 20.61 -2.01
N ARG A 234 -29.09 19.34 -2.21
CA ARG A 234 -29.30 18.27 -1.23
C ARG A 234 -28.56 18.59 0.08
N ARG A 235 -29.23 18.37 1.21
CA ARG A 235 -28.70 18.58 2.58
C ARG A 235 -27.75 17.46 3.04
N GLY A 236 -26.96 16.92 2.13
CA GLY A 236 -25.93 15.93 2.42
C GLY A 236 -24.53 16.54 2.37
N PRO A 237 -23.52 15.86 2.93
CA PRO A 237 -22.14 16.31 2.85
C PRO A 237 -21.68 16.46 1.41
N ARG A 238 -20.76 17.40 1.22
CA ARG A 238 -20.08 17.62 -0.05
C ARG A 238 -19.48 16.30 -0.56
N PRO A 239 -19.67 15.96 -1.85
CA PRO A 239 -19.06 14.75 -2.41
C PRO A 239 -17.54 14.79 -2.24
N GLN A 240 -16.99 13.66 -1.79
CA GLN A 240 -15.56 13.43 -1.63
C GLN A 240 -15.19 12.18 -2.42
N ALA A 241 -14.03 12.19 -3.08
CA ALA A 241 -13.52 11.05 -3.83
C ALA A 241 -13.00 9.92 -2.92
N GLU A 242 -12.99 10.13 -1.60
CA GLU A 242 -12.56 9.15 -0.61
C GLU A 242 -13.73 8.28 -0.15
N PRO A 243 -13.50 6.98 0.17
CA PRO A 243 -14.48 6.14 0.82
C PRO A 243 -14.96 6.78 2.12
N THR A 244 -16.23 6.57 2.43
CA THR A 244 -16.81 7.01 3.70
C THR A 244 -16.23 6.17 4.84
N ILE A 245 -15.09 6.60 5.40
CA ILE A 245 -14.35 5.88 6.45
C ILE A 245 -15.13 5.86 7.77
N ARG A 246 -16.01 6.84 8.00
CA ARG A 246 -16.85 6.89 9.19
C ARG A 246 -18.25 7.31 8.80
N TRP A 247 -19.25 6.62 9.35
CA TRP A 247 -20.63 7.10 9.33
C TRP A 247 -20.66 8.45 10.06
N LYS A 248 -20.81 9.53 9.31
CA LYS A 248 -21.03 10.86 9.89
C LYS A 248 -22.51 11.02 10.23
N ASP A 249 -22.81 11.71 11.31
CA ASP A 249 -24.20 11.90 11.77
C ASP A 249 -25.07 12.61 10.71
N GLU A 250 -24.43 13.38 9.82
CA GLU A 250 -25.04 14.02 8.64
C GLU A 250 -25.54 13.04 7.55
N TYR A 251 -25.18 11.75 7.60
CA TYR A 251 -25.73 10.69 6.74
C TYR A 251 -26.95 9.98 7.36
N GLY A 252 -27.50 10.52 8.45
CA GLY A 252 -28.74 9.99 9.04
C GLY A 252 -29.88 9.92 8.02
N PRO A 253 -30.77 8.91 8.10
CA PRO A 253 -31.86 8.75 7.14
C PRO A 253 -32.75 10.00 7.12
N GLU A 254 -32.90 10.61 5.93
CA GLU A 254 -33.73 11.80 5.70
C GLU A 254 -35.18 11.63 6.20
N HIS A 255 -35.64 10.38 6.34
CA HIS A 255 -36.98 10.03 6.82
C HIS A 255 -37.24 10.29 8.31
N ALA A 256 -36.23 10.56 9.14
CA ALA A 256 -36.44 10.84 10.56
C ALA A 256 -37.06 12.22 10.82
N ALA A 257 -36.99 13.16 9.86
CA ALA A 257 -37.49 14.52 10.03
C ALA A 257 -39.01 14.67 9.79
N GLY A 258 -39.71 13.62 9.34
CA GLY A 258 -41.14 13.68 8.99
C GLY A 258 -42.12 13.11 10.02
N ALA A 259 -41.66 12.48 11.10
CA ALA A 259 -42.50 11.69 12.00
C ALA A 259 -42.79 12.36 13.37
N ALA A 260 -42.89 13.69 13.40
CA ALA A 260 -43.19 14.41 14.64
C ALA A 260 -44.28 15.47 14.45
N THR A 261 -45.51 15.05 14.16
CA THR A 261 -46.71 15.75 14.69
C THR A 261 -47.92 14.80 14.70
N PRO A 262 -48.40 14.32 15.87
CA PRO A 262 -49.80 13.93 16.00
C PRO A 262 -50.66 15.19 16.23
N PRO A 263 -51.89 15.25 15.69
CA PRO A 263 -52.77 16.41 15.85
C PRO A 263 -53.26 16.51 17.30
N ARG A 264 -53.40 17.75 17.79
CA ARG A 264 -54.25 18.09 18.93
C ARG A 264 -55.52 18.75 18.42
#